data_AF-G9PHX1-F1
#
_entry.id   AF-G9PHX1-F1
#
_cell.length_a   1.000
_cell.length_b   1.000
_cell.length_c   1.000
_cell.angle_alpha   90.00
_cell.angle_beta   90.00
_cell.angle_gamma   90.00
#
_symmetry.space_group_name_H-M   'P 1'
#
loop_
_entity.id
_entity.type
_entity.pdbx_description
1 polymer ?
#
loop_
_entity_poly.entity_id
_entity_poly.type
_entity_poly.pdbx_seq_one_letter_code
_entity_poly.pdbx_strand_id
1 'polypeptide(L)'
;MSEASEPRNIDDEFAALVADLNTQDSQLPKAVKIAIVLTPLLDAQVLASFAALSEHECWAVPSSTGAFAVKELVSTHEQWDISELVGGVDSEPQEAADLAKDLSRLTREGVVLLTADLATDVGIETGLSGQVTARRYENGKAGEELSAGLIMSALDAAVEDVLFGITKVEDVPGAVSTSDPGVTQTVTDFKKPRRFGFFGRK
;
A
#
# COMPACT_ATOMS: atom_id res chain seq x y z
N MET A 1 12.17 -66.39 -14.31
CA MET A 1 12.28 -65.17 -15.11
C MET A 1 10.91 -64.83 -15.67
N SER A 2 10.23 -63.86 -15.07
CA SER A 2 9.22 -63.00 -15.71
C SER A 2 8.70 -62.03 -14.66
N GLU A 3 9.37 -60.89 -14.55
CA GLU A 3 8.80 -59.69 -13.94
C GLU A 3 7.83 -59.12 -14.98
N ALA A 4 6.53 -59.23 -14.70
CA ALA A 4 5.51 -58.59 -15.50
C ALA A 4 5.57 -57.08 -15.22
N SER A 5 6.05 -56.32 -16.19
CA SER A 5 6.02 -54.85 -16.17
C SER A 5 4.56 -54.41 -16.09
N GLU A 6 4.17 -53.79 -14.97
CA GLU A 6 2.85 -53.18 -14.82
C GLU A 6 2.60 -52.14 -15.93
N PRO A 7 1.37 -52.06 -16.46
CA PRO A 7 1.02 -51.05 -17.44
C PRO A 7 1.01 -49.69 -16.75
N ARG A 8 1.91 -48.79 -17.17
CA ARG A 8 1.94 -47.40 -16.70
C ARG A 8 0.58 -46.74 -17.00
N ASN A 9 -0.15 -46.39 -15.95
CA ASN A 9 -1.46 -45.76 -16.06
C ASN A 9 -1.26 -44.27 -16.37
N ILE A 10 -1.57 -43.88 -17.61
CA ILE A 10 -1.39 -42.51 -18.12
C ILE A 10 -2.23 -41.51 -17.33
N ASP A 11 -3.38 -41.92 -16.80
CA ASP A 11 -4.26 -41.05 -16.02
C ASP A 11 -3.62 -40.67 -14.67
N ASP A 12 -2.87 -41.58 -14.04
CA ASP A 12 -2.16 -41.32 -12.78
C ASP A 12 -0.93 -40.40 -13.02
N GLU A 13 -0.25 -40.56 -14.15
CA GLU A 13 0.89 -39.70 -14.55
C GLU A 13 0.42 -38.28 -14.88
N PHE A 14 -0.72 -38.15 -15.56
CA PHE A 14 -1.33 -36.84 -15.85
C PHE A 14 -1.83 -36.17 -14.56
N ALA A 15 -2.46 -36.92 -13.65
CA ALA A 15 -2.88 -36.39 -12.36
C ALA A 15 -1.70 -35.92 -11.50
N ALA A 16 -0.58 -36.65 -11.51
CA ALA A 16 0.65 -36.25 -10.83
C ALA A 16 1.25 -34.98 -11.46
N LEU A 17 1.28 -34.88 -12.78
CA LEU A 17 1.77 -33.68 -13.48
C LEU A 17 0.90 -32.45 -13.19
N VAL A 18 -0.44 -32.62 -13.15
CA VAL A 18 -1.38 -31.55 -12.78
C VAL A 18 -1.22 -31.15 -11.32
N ALA A 19 -0.96 -32.10 -10.41
CA ALA A 19 -0.70 -31.80 -9.01
C ALA A 19 0.63 -31.05 -8.82
N ASP A 20 1.67 -31.42 -9.55
CA ASP A 20 2.97 -30.72 -9.55
C ASP A 20 2.83 -29.29 -10.11
N LEU A 21 2.06 -29.09 -11.18
CA LEU A 21 1.76 -27.77 -11.74
C LEU A 21 1.00 -26.89 -10.74
N ASN A 22 -0.05 -27.40 -10.09
CA ASN A 22 -0.79 -26.66 -9.06
C ASN A 22 0.08 -26.34 -7.82
N THR A 23 1.06 -27.19 -7.51
CA THR A 23 2.02 -26.94 -6.42
C THR A 23 3.03 -25.85 -6.83
N GLN A 24 3.37 -25.76 -8.12
CA GLN A 24 4.22 -24.71 -8.67
C GLN A 24 3.51 -23.36 -8.82
N ASP A 25 2.18 -23.32 -9.01
CA ASP A 25 1.40 -22.07 -8.98
C ASP A 25 1.48 -21.37 -7.61
N SER A 26 1.65 -22.13 -6.53
CA SER A 26 1.90 -21.58 -5.18
C SER A 26 3.28 -20.92 -5.02
N GLN A 27 4.11 -20.96 -6.07
CA GLN A 27 5.48 -20.46 -6.11
C GLN A 27 5.67 -19.34 -7.15
N LEU A 28 4.59 -18.87 -7.79
CA LEU A 28 4.62 -17.67 -8.64
C LEU A 28 5.03 -16.46 -7.78
N PRO A 29 5.97 -15.62 -8.23
CA PRO A 29 6.43 -14.47 -7.46
C PRO A 29 5.26 -13.53 -7.16
N LYS A 30 4.95 -13.38 -5.88
CA LYS A 30 3.87 -12.53 -5.40
C LYS A 30 4.31 -11.08 -5.60
N ALA A 31 3.78 -10.41 -6.62
CA ALA A 31 4.05 -9.00 -6.83
C ALA A 31 3.46 -8.20 -5.66
N VAL A 32 4.33 -7.49 -4.94
CA VAL A 32 3.95 -6.62 -3.82
C VAL A 32 3.99 -5.20 -4.33
N LYS A 33 2.89 -4.46 -4.18
CA LYS A 33 2.85 -3.01 -4.46
C LYS A 33 2.93 -2.25 -3.15
N ILE A 34 3.84 -1.30 -3.05
CA ILE A 34 3.87 -0.33 -1.96
C ILE A 34 3.21 0.95 -2.44
N ALA A 35 2.19 1.40 -1.71
CA ALA A 35 1.53 2.68 -1.91
C ALA A 35 1.89 3.65 -0.78
N ILE A 36 2.34 4.86 -1.13
CA ILE A 36 2.65 5.93 -0.19
C ILE A 36 1.83 7.17 -0.53
N VAL A 37 1.03 7.65 0.43
CA VAL A 37 0.33 8.94 0.31
C VAL A 37 1.10 10.00 1.08
N LEU A 38 1.77 10.90 0.35
CA LEU A 38 2.46 12.06 0.90
C LEU A 38 1.44 13.13 1.29
N THR A 39 1.49 13.57 2.55
CA THR A 39 0.58 14.60 3.06
C THR A 39 1.36 15.75 3.69
N PRO A 40 0.86 16.99 3.60
CA PRO A 40 1.45 18.11 4.33
C PRO A 40 1.01 18.17 5.81
N LEU A 41 0.38 17.09 6.34
CA LEU A 41 0.05 17.00 7.76
C LEU A 41 1.31 16.77 8.56
N LEU A 42 1.55 17.57 9.59
CA LEU A 42 2.82 17.56 10.33
C LEU A 42 2.95 16.41 11.34
N ASP A 43 1.89 15.66 11.59
CA ASP A 43 1.84 14.70 12.69
C ASP A 43 1.30 13.33 12.23
N ALA A 44 2.11 12.29 12.42
CA ALA A 44 1.78 10.92 12.03
C ALA A 44 0.61 10.34 12.85
N GLN A 45 0.48 10.71 14.14
CA GLN A 45 -0.63 10.24 14.98
C GLN A 45 -1.97 10.81 14.49
N VAL A 46 -1.98 12.08 14.08
CA VAL A 46 -3.16 12.74 13.49
C VAL A 46 -3.52 12.08 12.16
N LEU A 47 -2.52 11.84 11.30
CA LEU A 47 -2.72 11.16 10.03
C LEU A 47 -3.31 9.75 10.21
N ALA A 48 -2.72 8.93 11.09
CA ALA A 48 -3.23 7.59 11.43
C ALA A 48 -4.66 7.63 11.98
N SER A 49 -4.96 8.61 12.84
CA SER A 49 -6.31 8.78 13.40
C SER A 49 -7.35 9.10 12.34
N PHE A 50 -6.99 9.92 11.35
CA PHE A 50 -7.89 10.19 10.24
C PHE A 50 -8.06 8.97 9.32
N ALA A 51 -6.96 8.30 8.95
CA ALA A 51 -7.02 7.09 8.14
C ALA A 51 -7.93 6.04 8.79
N ALA A 52 -7.78 5.81 10.10
CA ALA A 52 -8.65 4.93 10.87
C ALA A 52 -10.12 5.39 10.90
N LEU A 53 -10.39 6.70 11.02
CA LEU A 53 -11.75 7.26 10.94
C LEU A 53 -12.41 7.05 9.58
N SER A 54 -11.61 7.07 8.52
CA SER A 54 -12.01 6.78 7.15
C SER A 54 -11.96 5.30 6.80
N GLU A 55 -11.81 4.42 7.81
CA GLU A 55 -11.81 2.95 7.66
C GLU A 55 -10.66 2.41 6.80
N HIS A 56 -9.56 3.15 6.69
CA HIS A 56 -8.35 2.70 6.02
C HIS A 56 -7.38 2.07 7.00
N GLU A 57 -7.03 0.81 6.77
CA GLU A 57 -5.91 0.15 7.44
C GLU A 57 -4.60 0.54 6.74
N CYS A 58 -3.70 1.20 7.48
CA CYS A 58 -2.39 1.61 6.98
C CYS A 58 -1.42 1.97 8.12
N TRP A 59 -0.21 2.36 7.76
CA TRP A 59 0.75 2.98 8.66
C TRP A 59 0.87 4.47 8.35
N ALA A 60 1.09 5.30 9.37
CA ALA A 60 1.47 6.69 9.21
C ALA A 60 2.89 6.90 9.74
N VAL A 61 3.71 7.63 9.00
CA VAL A 61 5.13 7.82 9.31
C VAL A 61 5.47 9.31 9.23
N PRO A 62 6.21 9.86 10.21
CA PRO A 62 6.65 11.24 10.17
C PRO A 62 7.73 11.45 9.09
N SER A 63 7.74 12.64 8.49
CA SER A 63 8.76 13.08 7.54
C SER A 63 9.18 14.52 7.85
N SER A 64 10.25 15.00 7.20
CA SER A 64 10.76 16.36 7.34
C SER A 64 9.79 17.42 6.82
N THR A 65 8.90 17.05 5.90
CA THR A 65 7.93 17.95 5.24
C THR A 65 6.48 17.70 5.66
N GLY A 66 6.23 16.73 6.53
CA GLY A 66 4.89 16.36 6.99
C GLY A 66 4.84 14.95 7.55
N ALA A 67 3.92 14.17 7.02
CA ALA A 67 3.72 12.77 7.35
C ALA A 67 3.16 12.05 6.12
N PHE A 68 3.46 10.77 5.99
CA PHE A 68 2.99 9.97 4.87
C PHE A 68 2.32 8.70 5.36
N ALA A 69 1.28 8.28 4.64
CA ALA A 69 0.61 7.02 4.89
C ALA A 69 1.21 5.94 3.98
N VAL A 70 1.45 4.74 4.52
CA VAL A 70 2.04 3.61 3.80
C VAL A 70 1.05 2.45 3.82
N LYS A 71 0.84 1.85 2.65
CA LYS A 71 0.01 0.66 2.49
C LYS A 71 0.71 -0.35 1.59
N GLU A 72 0.91 -1.54 2.13
CA GLU A 72 1.39 -2.69 1.37
C GLU A 72 0.20 -3.43 0.77
N LEU A 73 0.28 -3.70 -0.52
CA LEU A 73 -0.80 -4.26 -1.31
C LEU A 73 -0.25 -5.49 -2.02
N VAL A 74 -0.95 -6.59 -1.87
CA VAL A 74 -0.66 -7.80 -2.62
C VAL A 74 -1.34 -7.69 -3.97
N SER A 75 -0.59 -7.75 -5.06
CA SER A 75 -1.20 -7.91 -6.38
C SER A 75 -1.90 -9.26 -6.45
N THR A 76 -3.23 -9.24 -6.57
CA THR A 76 -4.06 -10.44 -6.75
C THR A 76 -4.05 -10.97 -8.20
N HIS A 77 -3.28 -10.37 -9.09
CA HIS A 77 -3.26 -10.71 -10.52
C HIS A 77 -2.01 -11.55 -10.84
N GLU A 78 -2.22 -12.81 -11.20
CA GLU A 78 -1.20 -13.79 -11.63
C GLU A 78 -0.55 -13.46 -13.00
N GLN A 79 -1.04 -12.44 -13.68
CA GLN A 79 -0.48 -11.97 -14.94
C GLN A 79 -0.29 -10.47 -14.84
N TRP A 80 0.93 -9.99 -15.09
CA TRP A 80 1.20 -8.58 -15.37
C TRP A 80 0.19 -8.09 -16.41
N ASP A 81 -0.83 -7.35 -15.97
CA ASP A 81 -1.86 -6.83 -16.86
C ASP A 81 -1.21 -5.81 -17.77
N ILE A 82 -1.34 -6.01 -19.08
CA ILE A 82 -0.77 -5.13 -20.11
C ILE A 82 -1.29 -3.69 -19.95
N SER A 83 -2.43 -3.51 -19.28
CA SER A 83 -2.98 -2.20 -18.91
C SER A 83 -2.06 -1.42 -17.95
N GLU A 84 -1.27 -2.09 -17.11
CA GLU A 84 -0.30 -1.47 -16.21
C GLU A 84 0.93 -0.93 -16.96
N LEU A 85 1.29 -1.51 -18.11
CA LEU A 85 2.42 -1.07 -18.96
C LEU A 85 2.18 0.29 -19.65
N VAL A 86 0.93 0.75 -19.72
CA VAL A 86 0.57 1.98 -20.43
C VAL A 86 0.55 3.20 -19.50
N GLY A 87 0.54 3.00 -18.18
CA GLY A 87 0.40 4.07 -17.19
C GLY A 87 -0.97 4.75 -17.27
N GLY A 88 -1.67 4.90 -16.15
CA GLY A 88 -2.98 5.54 -16.18
C GLY A 88 -3.75 5.47 -14.87
N VAL A 89 -4.99 5.96 -14.88
CA VAL A 89 -5.91 5.85 -13.74
C VAL A 89 -6.26 4.41 -13.37
N ASP A 90 -6.14 3.49 -14.33
CA ASP A 90 -6.52 2.09 -14.17
C ASP A 90 -5.36 1.18 -13.71
N SER A 91 -4.14 1.71 -13.57
CA SER A 91 -2.97 0.95 -13.06
C SER A 91 -2.73 1.11 -11.56
N GLU A 92 -3.46 2.03 -10.92
CA GLU A 92 -3.33 2.33 -9.50
C GLU A 92 -4.21 1.38 -8.67
N PRO A 93 -3.70 0.79 -7.58
CA PRO A 93 -4.53 -0.02 -6.70
C PRO A 93 -5.69 0.79 -6.13
N GLN A 94 -6.92 0.30 -6.32
CA GLN A 94 -8.14 0.99 -5.91
C GLN A 94 -8.13 1.41 -4.43
N GLU A 95 -7.57 0.57 -3.56
CA GLU A 95 -7.48 0.84 -2.13
C GLU A 95 -6.52 1.99 -1.81
N ALA A 96 -5.43 2.14 -2.57
CA ALA A 96 -4.53 3.29 -2.46
C ALA A 96 -5.20 4.58 -2.95
N ALA A 97 -5.98 4.47 -4.04
CA ALA A 97 -6.74 5.58 -4.59
C ALA A 97 -7.76 6.12 -3.59
N ASP A 98 -8.47 5.23 -2.89
CA ASP A 98 -9.50 5.63 -1.94
C ASP A 98 -8.90 6.27 -0.69
N LEU A 99 -7.77 5.74 -0.19
CA LEU A 99 -6.98 6.38 0.86
C LEU A 99 -6.54 7.80 0.44
N ALA A 100 -5.97 7.95 -0.76
CA ALA A 100 -5.52 9.24 -1.26
C ALA A 100 -6.68 10.24 -1.43
N LYS A 101 -7.84 9.79 -1.96
CA LYS A 101 -9.05 10.63 -2.08
C LYS A 101 -9.52 11.13 -0.72
N ASP A 102 -9.60 10.27 0.28
CA ASP A 102 -10.08 10.69 1.60
C ASP A 102 -9.10 11.64 2.29
N LEU A 103 -7.79 11.34 2.23
CA LEU A 103 -6.74 12.21 2.79
C LEU A 103 -6.65 13.56 2.07
N SER A 104 -6.87 13.61 0.76
CA SER A 104 -6.84 14.86 -0.03
C SER A 104 -7.89 15.89 0.36
N ARG A 105 -8.91 15.50 1.15
CA ARG A 105 -9.94 16.42 1.66
C ARG A 105 -9.51 17.16 2.93
N LEU A 106 -8.42 16.76 3.55
CA LEU A 106 -7.93 17.37 4.79
C LEU A 106 -7.18 18.68 4.58
N THR A 107 -6.56 18.82 3.42
CA THR A 107 -5.63 19.89 3.10
C THR A 107 -6.11 20.59 1.82
N ARG A 108 -5.76 21.86 1.66
CA ARG A 108 -6.13 22.59 0.43
C ARG A 108 -5.21 22.22 -0.73
N GLU A 109 -3.97 21.92 -0.40
CA GLU A 109 -2.88 21.57 -1.30
C GLU A 109 -3.06 20.17 -1.92
N GLY A 110 -3.92 19.35 -1.30
CA GLY A 110 -4.12 17.95 -1.63
C GLY A 110 -3.02 17.05 -1.09
N VAL A 111 -2.89 15.89 -1.70
CA VAL A 111 -1.88 14.86 -1.40
C VAL A 111 -1.27 14.34 -2.70
N VAL A 112 -0.13 13.66 -2.58
CA VAL A 112 0.48 12.94 -3.69
C VAL A 112 0.52 11.46 -3.34
N LEU A 113 -0.07 10.63 -4.19
CA LEU A 113 0.08 9.18 -4.11
C LEU A 113 1.26 8.74 -4.95
N LEU A 114 2.14 7.94 -4.35
CA LEU A 114 3.20 7.20 -5.00
C LEU A 114 2.86 5.72 -4.95
N THR A 115 3.13 5.00 -6.04
CA THR A 115 3.06 3.53 -6.05
C THR A 115 4.34 2.97 -6.62
N ALA A 116 4.82 1.87 -6.07
CA ALA A 116 5.98 1.13 -6.57
C ALA A 116 5.68 -0.37 -6.59
N ASP A 117 6.04 -1.04 -7.68
CA ASP A 117 5.95 -2.49 -7.80
C ASP A 117 7.27 -3.14 -7.37
N LEU A 118 7.20 -3.97 -6.33
CA LEU A 118 8.29 -4.79 -5.83
C LEU A 118 8.12 -6.23 -6.33
N ALA A 119 9.16 -6.81 -6.94
CA ALA A 119 9.20 -8.24 -7.20
C ALA A 119 10.08 -8.86 -6.15
N THR A 120 9.57 -9.96 -5.64
CA THR A 120 10.25 -10.79 -4.67
C THR A 120 11.22 -11.78 -5.33
N ASP A 121 11.45 -11.73 -6.65
CA ASP A 121 12.22 -12.76 -7.37
C ASP A 121 13.05 -12.22 -8.55
N VAL A 122 13.96 -11.28 -8.26
CA VAL A 122 15.14 -11.01 -9.11
C VAL A 122 16.38 -10.88 -8.22
N GLY A 123 16.70 -11.93 -7.47
CA GLY A 123 17.90 -12.01 -6.64
C GLY A 123 17.65 -12.14 -5.14
N ILE A 124 18.73 -12.08 -4.36
CA ILE A 124 18.76 -12.32 -2.90
C ILE A 124 18.21 -11.16 -2.07
N GLU A 125 17.71 -10.11 -2.72
CA GLU A 125 17.25 -8.86 -2.12
C GLU A 125 15.84 -8.54 -2.64
N THR A 126 14.94 -8.13 -1.75
CA THR A 126 13.70 -7.47 -2.16
C THR A 126 14.06 -6.14 -2.82
N GLY A 127 13.72 -5.98 -4.10
CA GLY A 127 14.10 -4.81 -4.88
C GLY A 127 12.96 -4.34 -5.79
N LEU A 128 13.02 -3.06 -6.18
CA LEU A 128 12.11 -2.49 -7.17
C LEU A 128 12.20 -3.29 -8.46
N SER A 129 11.09 -3.83 -8.92
CA SER A 129 11.00 -4.58 -10.16
C SER A 129 9.95 -3.97 -11.08
N GLY A 130 9.87 -2.66 -11.13
CA GLY A 130 8.76 -2.06 -11.86
C GLY A 130 8.80 -0.56 -11.87
N GLN A 131 7.63 0.00 -12.13
CA GLN A 131 7.48 1.43 -12.34
C GLN A 131 7.11 2.09 -11.01
N VAL A 132 7.68 3.27 -10.79
CA VAL A 132 7.20 4.18 -9.77
C VAL A 132 6.26 5.17 -10.45
N THR A 133 5.02 5.26 -9.98
CA THR A 133 4.06 6.26 -10.44
C THR A 133 3.85 7.31 -9.36
N ALA A 134 3.51 8.53 -9.76
CA ALA A 134 3.19 9.61 -8.85
C ALA A 134 1.96 10.35 -9.35
N ARG A 135 0.97 10.58 -8.48
CA ARG A 135 -0.26 11.28 -8.85
C ARG A 135 -0.72 12.24 -7.78
N ARG A 136 -1.20 13.40 -8.22
CA ARG A 136 -1.85 14.36 -7.33
C ARG A 136 -3.30 13.98 -7.08
N TYR A 137 -3.75 14.12 -5.84
CA TYR A 137 -5.15 14.04 -5.45
C TYR A 137 -5.55 15.33 -4.74
N GLU A 138 -6.68 15.92 -5.13
CA GLU A 138 -7.21 17.15 -4.53
C GLU A 138 -8.72 17.02 -4.31
N ASN A 139 -9.18 17.35 -3.10
CA ASN A 139 -10.60 17.40 -2.75
C ASN A 139 -11.39 16.13 -3.18
N GLY A 140 -10.79 14.96 -2.98
CA GLY A 140 -11.36 13.66 -3.28
C GLY A 140 -11.33 13.26 -4.76
N LYS A 141 -10.55 13.94 -5.61
CA LYS A 141 -10.45 13.65 -7.04
C LYS A 141 -9.01 13.39 -7.46
N ALA A 142 -8.84 12.41 -8.35
CA ALA A 142 -7.58 12.20 -9.06
C ALA A 142 -7.30 13.40 -9.98
N GLY A 143 -6.10 13.95 -9.85
CA GLY A 143 -5.56 15.02 -10.67
C GLY A 143 -4.58 14.50 -11.70
N GLU A 144 -3.59 15.33 -12.03
CA GLU A 144 -2.55 14.98 -12.99
C GLU A 144 -1.54 13.97 -12.43
N GLU A 145 -0.98 13.18 -13.35
CA GLU A 145 0.21 12.38 -13.08
C GLU A 145 1.44 13.28 -13.02
N LEU A 146 2.26 13.07 -12.01
CA LEU A 146 3.47 13.84 -11.72
C LEU A 146 4.69 13.04 -12.17
N SER A 147 5.79 13.73 -12.46
CA SER A 147 7.06 13.05 -12.71
C SER A 147 7.56 12.41 -11.42
N ALA A 148 7.53 11.08 -11.35
CA ALA A 148 8.02 10.33 -10.20
C ALA A 148 9.47 10.73 -9.85
N GLY A 149 10.36 10.82 -10.84
CA GLY A 149 11.76 11.21 -10.61
C GLY A 149 11.93 12.60 -9.96
N LEU A 150 11.07 13.57 -10.31
CA LEU A 150 11.08 14.88 -9.66
C LEU A 150 10.56 14.81 -8.22
N ILE A 151 9.49 14.04 -7.98
CA ILE A 151 8.96 13.84 -6.63
C ILE A 151 10.02 13.17 -5.75
N MET A 152 10.60 12.05 -6.21
CA MET A 152 11.67 11.31 -5.52
C MET A 152 12.84 12.23 -5.14
N SER A 153 13.27 13.14 -6.03
CA SER A 153 14.39 14.05 -5.74
C SER A 153 14.18 14.98 -4.54
N ALA A 154 12.93 15.12 -4.07
CA ALA A 154 12.56 15.95 -2.93
C ALA A 154 12.11 15.15 -1.70
N LEU A 155 12.12 13.80 -1.76
CA LEU A 155 11.69 12.96 -0.65
C LEU A 155 12.80 12.76 0.38
N ASP A 156 12.38 12.42 1.59
CA ASP A 156 13.30 11.93 2.61
C ASP A 156 13.74 10.51 2.29
N ALA A 157 14.97 10.16 2.65
CA ALA A 157 15.50 8.81 2.49
C ALA A 157 14.59 7.73 3.09
N ALA A 158 13.95 8.00 4.24
CA ALA A 158 13.02 7.05 4.86
C ALA A 158 11.78 6.76 3.99
N VAL A 159 11.30 7.73 3.21
CA VAL A 159 10.18 7.53 2.29
C VAL A 159 10.64 6.62 1.15
N GLU A 160 11.83 6.87 0.59
CA GLU A 160 12.39 6.06 -0.50
C GLU A 160 12.66 4.62 -0.04
N ASP A 161 13.29 4.45 1.13
CA ASP A 161 13.64 3.15 1.68
C ASP A 161 12.38 2.30 1.94
N VAL A 162 11.30 2.92 2.41
CA VAL A 162 10.00 2.24 2.58
C VAL A 162 9.37 1.94 1.22
N LEU A 163 9.36 2.90 0.29
CA LEU A 163 8.77 2.72 -1.04
C LEU A 163 9.44 1.56 -1.80
N PHE A 164 10.75 1.40 -1.65
CA PHE A 164 11.54 0.36 -2.30
C PHE A 164 11.65 -0.93 -1.48
N GLY A 165 11.03 -1.00 -0.30
CA GLY A 165 11.07 -2.18 0.56
C GLY A 165 12.44 -2.47 1.17
N ILE A 166 13.35 -1.50 1.20
CA ILE A 166 14.66 -1.58 1.88
C ILE A 166 14.43 -1.55 3.39
N THR A 167 13.53 -0.68 3.86
CA THR A 167 13.14 -0.56 5.26
C THR A 167 11.68 -0.94 5.41
N LYS A 168 11.37 -1.86 6.34
CA LYS A 168 9.98 -2.14 6.69
C LYS A 168 9.39 -0.95 7.42
N VAL A 169 8.13 -0.64 7.15
CA VAL A 169 7.46 0.52 7.75
C VAL A 169 7.43 0.47 9.29
N GLU A 170 7.27 -0.73 9.87
CA GLU A 170 7.26 -0.95 11.32
C GLU A 170 8.60 -0.64 12.00
N ASP A 171 9.70 -0.66 11.24
CA ASP A 171 11.05 -0.35 11.72
C ASP A 171 11.37 1.16 11.63
N VAL A 172 10.50 1.98 11.02
CA VAL A 172 10.74 3.42 10.87
C VAL A 172 10.45 4.15 12.19
N PRO A 173 11.38 4.97 12.71
CA PRO A 173 11.17 5.72 13.94
C PRO A 173 9.92 6.61 13.89
N GLY A 174 9.01 6.40 14.84
CA GLY A 174 7.77 7.18 14.94
C GLY A 174 6.65 6.72 14.01
N ALA A 175 6.80 5.57 13.32
CA ALA A 175 5.70 4.94 12.61
C ALA A 175 4.56 4.59 13.57
N VAL A 176 3.32 4.83 13.13
CA VAL A 176 2.08 4.61 13.87
C VAL A 176 1.17 3.74 13.03
N SER A 177 0.72 2.61 13.58
CA SER A 177 -0.28 1.78 12.91
C SER A 177 -1.68 2.36 13.16
N THR A 178 -2.57 2.32 12.17
CA THR A 178 -3.99 2.64 12.40
C THR A 178 -4.65 1.73 13.42
N SER A 179 -4.08 0.53 13.61
CA SER A 179 -4.52 -0.46 14.60
C SER A 179 -3.99 -0.19 16.01
N ASP A 180 -3.16 0.84 16.20
CA ASP A 180 -2.61 1.16 17.51
C ASP A 180 -3.71 1.61 18.50
N PRO A 181 -3.64 1.19 19.78
CA PRO A 181 -4.64 1.55 20.78
C PRO A 181 -4.75 3.06 21.03
N GLY A 182 -3.65 3.82 20.86
CA GLY A 182 -3.65 5.27 20.99
C GLY A 182 -4.40 5.97 19.87
N VAL A 183 -4.35 5.41 18.66
CA VAL A 183 -5.16 5.86 17.51
C VAL A 183 -6.63 5.59 17.81
N THR A 184 -6.96 4.37 18.23
CA THR A 184 -8.33 3.96 18.57
C THR A 184 -8.97 4.83 19.66
N GLN A 185 -8.19 5.24 20.66
CA GLN A 185 -8.63 6.18 21.70
C GLN A 185 -8.94 7.56 21.13
N THR A 186 -8.07 8.09 20.27
CA THR A 186 -8.25 9.40 19.61
C THR A 186 -9.52 9.41 18.76
N VAL A 187 -9.75 8.34 18.00
CA VAL A 187 -10.98 8.11 17.22
C VAL A 187 -12.22 8.11 18.12
N THR A 188 -12.14 7.41 19.25
CA THR A 188 -13.25 7.28 20.21
C THR A 188 -13.62 8.63 20.84
N ASP A 189 -12.63 9.43 21.21
CA ASP A 189 -12.84 10.77 21.79
C ASP A 189 -13.52 11.72 20.79
N PHE A 190 -13.17 11.63 19.50
CA PHE A 190 -13.80 12.42 18.44
C PHE A 190 -15.28 12.07 18.25
N LYS A 191 -15.65 10.79 18.43
CA LYS A 191 -17.03 10.30 18.30
C LYS A 191 -17.92 10.66 19.49
N LYS A 192 -17.35 11.12 20.61
CA LYS A 192 -18.10 11.47 21.81
C LYS A 192 -18.81 12.82 21.63
N PRO A 193 -20.14 12.92 21.82
CA PRO A 193 -20.84 14.19 21.65
C PRO A 193 -20.35 15.20 22.69
N ARG A 194 -19.74 16.30 22.23
CA ARG A 194 -19.39 17.43 23.08
C ARG A 194 -20.68 18.06 23.61
N ARG A 195 -21.09 17.69 24.82
CA ARG A 195 -22.16 18.38 25.55
C ARG A 195 -21.68 19.80 25.81
N PHE A 196 -22.04 20.74 24.94
CA PHE A 196 -21.96 22.16 25.23
C PHE A 196 -22.89 22.44 26.40
N GLY A 197 -22.32 22.49 27.60
CA GLY A 197 -23.00 23.00 28.78
C GLY A 197 -23.31 24.47 28.56
N PHE A 198 -24.55 24.78 28.19
CA PHE A 198 -25.08 26.14 28.14
C PHE A 198 -25.13 26.68 29.57
N PHE A 199 -24.04 27.29 30.03
CA PHE A 199 -23.98 27.91 31.35
C PHE A 199 -24.72 29.24 31.29
N GLY A 200 -26.03 29.17 31.54
CA GLY A 200 -26.87 30.34 31.73
C GLY A 200 -26.38 31.14 32.94
N ARG A 201 -25.81 32.32 32.68
CA ARG A 201 -25.67 33.36 33.70
C ARG A 201 -27.05 33.98 33.90
N LYS A 202 -27.60 33.83 35.10
CA LYS A 202 -28.55 34.79 35.66
C LYS A 202 -27.80 36.00 36.19
#